data_AF-A0A8S0X6K0-F1
#
_entry.id   AF-A0A8S0X6K0-F1
#
_cell.length_a   1.000
_cell.length_b   1.000
_cell.length_c   1.000
_cell.angle_alpha   90.00
_cell.angle_beta   90.00
_cell.angle_gamma   90.00
#
_symmetry.space_group_name_H-M   'P 1'
#
loop_
_entity.id
_entity.type
_entity.pdbx_description
1 polymer ?
#
loop_
_entity_poly.entity_id
_entity_poly.type
_entity_poly.pdbx_seq_one_letter_code
_entity_poly.pdbx_strand_id
1 'polypeptide(L)'
;MEYLNWRLVFYINVPVGIINIFMSKMFLPTFKEKVTDKFDLPGFVTSVTGFFCLLYALSDAPNSGWTSLEIVVLFTASGILLSLFVVLELTSANPMLDLRIFKIYVFLISAIATSLISMAMLATLFVLPVFLQNGLGLTPLQAGLITMPGAVVTGILMPVSGELFDRIGIKPIALVGMSMMLIASVLFTGLNLEWSFFSIMVVYMIRQLGRD
;
A
#
# COMPACT_ATOMS: atom_id res chain seq x y z
N MET A 1 -18.12 4.08 28.35
CA MET A 1 -19.12 4.78 27.53
C MET A 1 -18.45 5.27 26.24
N GLU A 2 -18.13 4.37 25.32
CA GLU A 2 -17.63 4.73 23.98
C GLU A 2 -18.85 4.86 23.04
N TYR A 3 -19.59 5.97 23.19
CA TYR A 3 -20.81 6.24 22.41
C TYR A 3 -20.53 7.06 21.13
N LEU A 4 -19.49 6.70 20.38
CA LEU A 4 -19.35 7.15 19.00
C LEU A 4 -19.51 5.92 18.12
N ASN A 5 -20.75 5.75 17.65
CA ASN A 5 -21.16 4.72 16.71
C ASN A 5 -20.14 4.71 15.55
N TRP A 6 -19.52 3.56 15.27
CA TRP A 6 -18.46 3.37 14.25
C TRP A 6 -18.82 4.01 12.89
N ARG A 7 -20.12 4.16 12.61
CA ARG A 7 -20.70 4.86 11.45
C ARG A 7 -20.23 6.31 11.31
N LEU A 8 -19.89 7.01 12.40
CA LEU A 8 -19.39 8.39 12.36
C LEU A 8 -18.06 8.53 11.62
N VAL A 9 -17.23 7.49 11.62
CA VAL A 9 -15.99 7.43 10.82
C VAL A 9 -16.30 7.44 9.31
N PHE A 10 -17.49 6.99 8.89
CA PHE A 10 -17.92 7.09 7.49
C PHE A 10 -18.47 8.48 7.19
N TYR A 11 -19.24 9.07 8.11
CA TYR A 11 -19.81 10.40 7.92
C TYR A 11 -18.76 11.51 7.83
N ILE A 12 -17.57 11.35 8.43
CA ILE A 12 -16.48 12.35 8.31
C ILE A 12 -15.94 12.47 6.87
N ASN A 13 -16.01 11.39 6.08
CA ASN A 13 -15.50 11.36 4.70
C ASN A 13 -16.51 11.97 3.70
N VAL A 14 -17.80 11.92 4.01
CA VAL A 14 -18.88 12.46 3.16
C VAL A 14 -18.70 13.96 2.84
N PRO A 15 -18.52 14.88 3.80
CA PRO A 15 -18.35 16.30 3.50
C PRO A 15 -17.08 16.57 2.69
N VAL A 16 -15.99 15.85 2.97
CA VAL A 16 -14.73 15.95 2.21
C VAL A 16 -14.97 15.53 0.75
N GLY A 17 -15.69 14.43 0.53
CA GLY A 17 -16.06 13.96 -0.81
C GLY A 17 -16.91 14.97 -1.57
N ILE A 18 -17.90 15.58 -0.90
CA ILE A 18 -18.73 16.64 -1.49
C ILE A 18 -17.87 17.84 -1.92
N ILE A 19 -16.99 18.34 -1.04
CA ILE A 19 -16.08 19.44 -1.34
C ILE A 19 -15.20 19.11 -2.55
N ASN A 20 -14.61 17.91 -2.59
CA ASN A 20 -13.78 17.46 -3.70
C ASN A 20 -14.54 17.43 -5.03
N ILE A 21 -15.81 17.01 -5.06
CA ILE A 21 -16.63 17.03 -6.28
C ILE A 21 -16.87 18.48 -6.75
N PHE A 22 -17.21 19.39 -5.83
CA PHE A 22 -17.42 20.80 -6.17
C PHE A 22 -16.14 21.46 -6.68
N MET A 23 -15.02 21.26 -5.99
CA MET A 23 -13.72 21.79 -6.41
C MET A 23 -13.29 21.20 -7.75
N SER A 24 -13.49 19.89 -7.95
CA SER A 24 -13.12 19.25 -9.21
C SER A 24 -13.88 19.85 -10.38
N LYS A 25 -15.21 20.04 -10.25
CA LYS A 25 -16.01 20.68 -11.30
C LYS A 25 -15.60 22.14 -11.58
N MET A 26 -15.10 22.85 -10.58
CA MET A 26 -14.72 24.26 -10.70
C MET A 26 -13.31 24.46 -11.28
N PHE A 27 -12.36 23.61 -10.92
CA PHE A 27 -10.94 23.82 -11.20
C PHE A 27 -10.33 22.85 -12.22
N LEU A 28 -10.90 21.67 -12.46
CA LEU A 28 -10.35 20.75 -13.47
C LEU A 28 -10.74 21.20 -14.89
N PRO A 29 -9.78 21.40 -15.79
CA PRO A 29 -10.08 21.66 -17.19
C PRO A 29 -10.69 20.42 -17.85
N THR A 30 -11.68 20.62 -18.71
CA THR A 30 -12.26 19.54 -19.53
C THR A 30 -11.24 19.10 -20.57
N PHE A 31 -10.63 17.93 -20.38
CA PHE A 31 -9.77 17.33 -21.38
C PHE A 31 -10.62 16.74 -22.51
N LYS A 32 -10.23 17.00 -23.77
CA LYS A 32 -10.82 16.28 -24.92
C LYS A 32 -10.38 14.83 -24.85
N GLU A 33 -11.33 13.90 -24.83
CA GLU A 33 -11.05 12.47 -24.95
C GLU A 33 -10.24 12.22 -26.23
N LYS A 34 -8.99 11.80 -26.07
CA LYS A 34 -8.29 11.10 -27.15
C LYS A 34 -8.98 9.75 -27.30
N VAL A 35 -9.44 9.46 -28.51
CA VAL A 35 -9.95 8.13 -28.89
C VAL A 35 -8.95 7.10 -28.41
N THR A 36 -9.36 6.30 -27.44
CA THR A 36 -8.52 5.28 -26.82
C THR A 36 -8.32 4.13 -27.79
N ASP A 37 -7.11 3.60 -27.83
CA ASP A 37 -6.83 2.31 -28.47
C ASP A 37 -7.81 1.23 -27.97
N LYS A 38 -8.00 0.17 -28.79
CA LYS A 38 -8.88 -0.94 -28.44
C LYS A 38 -8.49 -1.52 -27.07
N PHE A 39 -9.46 -1.62 -26.17
CA PHE A 39 -9.27 -2.18 -24.82
C PHE A 39 -8.76 -3.62 -24.87
N ASP A 40 -7.68 -3.92 -24.15
CA ASP A 40 -7.12 -5.28 -24.02
C ASP A 40 -7.97 -6.13 -23.07
N LEU A 41 -9.13 -6.58 -23.56
CA LEU A 41 -10.04 -7.42 -22.80
C LEU A 41 -9.41 -8.77 -22.37
N PRO A 42 -8.65 -9.48 -23.22
CA PRO A 42 -7.97 -10.71 -22.81
C PRO A 42 -6.96 -10.50 -21.68
N GLY A 43 -6.10 -9.46 -21.78
CA GLY A 43 -5.15 -9.10 -20.73
C GLY A 43 -5.86 -8.72 -19.42
N PHE A 44 -6.95 -7.95 -19.51
CA PHE A 44 -7.76 -7.59 -18.35
C PHE A 44 -8.38 -8.80 -17.64
N VAL A 45 -9.04 -9.70 -18.38
CA VAL A 45 -9.70 -10.87 -17.77
C VAL A 45 -8.68 -11.81 -17.13
N THR A 46 -7.59 -12.10 -17.84
CA THR A 46 -6.54 -13.01 -17.32
C THR A 46 -5.85 -12.45 -16.09
N SER A 47 -5.55 -11.14 -16.06
CA SER A 47 -4.97 -10.49 -14.88
C SER A 47 -5.95 -10.45 -13.70
N VAL A 48 -7.18 -9.97 -13.90
CA VAL A 48 -8.17 -9.84 -12.82
C VAL A 48 -8.48 -11.20 -12.19
N THR A 49 -8.76 -12.22 -13.02
CA THR A 49 -9.05 -13.56 -12.51
C THR A 49 -7.82 -14.19 -11.88
N GLY A 50 -6.63 -14.03 -12.47
CA GLY A 50 -5.38 -14.55 -11.91
C GLY A 50 -5.07 -13.97 -10.53
N PHE A 51 -5.11 -12.63 -10.38
CA PHE A 51 -4.90 -11.98 -9.09
C PHE A 51 -6.00 -12.31 -8.08
N PHE A 52 -7.26 -12.44 -8.51
CA PHE A 52 -8.34 -12.85 -7.62
C PHE A 52 -8.07 -14.24 -7.02
N CYS A 53 -7.74 -15.23 -7.86
CA CYS A 53 -7.40 -16.59 -7.39
C CYS A 53 -6.21 -16.57 -6.43
N LEU A 54 -5.15 -15.80 -6.75
CA LEU A 54 -3.98 -15.65 -5.89
C LEU A 54 -4.33 -15.09 -4.51
N LEU A 55 -5.05 -13.97 -4.50
CA LEU A 55 -5.40 -13.26 -3.27
C LEU A 55 -6.36 -14.08 -2.41
N TYR A 56 -7.34 -14.75 -3.02
CA TYR A 56 -8.26 -15.63 -2.30
C TYR A 56 -7.52 -16.82 -1.68
N ALA A 57 -6.69 -17.52 -2.47
CA ALA A 57 -5.89 -18.63 -1.97
C ALA A 57 -5.01 -18.22 -0.79
N LEU A 58 -4.32 -17.08 -0.89
CA LEU A 58 -3.44 -16.60 0.17
C LEU A 58 -4.21 -16.18 1.42
N SER A 59 -5.41 -15.60 1.26
CA SER A 59 -6.24 -15.14 2.37
C SER A 59 -6.87 -16.29 3.14
N ASP A 60 -7.28 -17.35 2.45
CA ASP A 60 -8.00 -18.48 3.07
C ASP A 60 -7.12 -19.70 3.38
N ALA A 61 -5.90 -19.78 2.83
CA ALA A 61 -4.94 -20.84 3.14
C ALA A 61 -4.69 -21.05 4.66
N PRO A 62 -4.64 -20.00 5.52
CA PRO A 62 -4.52 -20.20 6.97
C PRO A 62 -5.74 -20.88 7.62
N ASN A 63 -6.93 -20.73 7.04
CA ASN A 63 -8.18 -21.31 7.58
C ASN A 63 -8.42 -22.72 7.01
N SER A 64 -8.35 -22.86 5.68
CA SER A 64 -8.68 -24.09 4.95
C SER A 64 -7.49 -25.05 4.80
N GLY A 65 -6.28 -24.58 5.12
CA GLY A 65 -5.05 -25.35 5.05
C GLY A 65 -4.36 -25.23 3.69
N TRP A 66 -3.03 -25.02 3.74
CA TRP A 66 -2.17 -24.80 2.58
C TRP A 66 -2.17 -25.94 1.55
N THR A 67 -2.47 -27.16 1.97
CA THR A 67 -2.47 -28.37 1.12
C THR A 67 -3.88 -28.84 0.76
N SER A 68 -4.91 -28.07 1.10
CA SER A 68 -6.29 -28.41 0.70
C SER A 68 -6.43 -28.33 -0.82
N LEU A 69 -7.29 -29.20 -1.38
CA LEU A 69 -7.49 -29.28 -2.82
C LEU A 69 -7.91 -27.93 -3.42
N GLU A 70 -8.80 -27.20 -2.73
CA GLU A 70 -9.27 -25.89 -3.15
C GLU A 70 -8.12 -24.87 -3.28
N ILE A 71 -7.28 -24.75 -2.25
CA ILE A 71 -6.16 -23.80 -2.23
C ILE A 71 -5.11 -24.14 -3.29
N VAL A 72 -4.78 -25.43 -3.45
CA VAL A 72 -3.84 -25.89 -4.48
C VAL A 72 -4.36 -25.62 -5.88
N VAL A 73 -5.65 -25.86 -6.13
CA VAL A 73 -6.30 -25.54 -7.43
C VAL A 73 -6.24 -24.05 -7.71
N LEU A 74 -6.54 -23.21 -6.72
CA LEU A 74 -6.51 -21.75 -6.88
C LEU A 74 -5.09 -21.22 -7.14
N PHE A 75 -4.07 -21.72 -6.42
CA PHE A 75 -2.68 -21.35 -6.69
C PHE A 75 -2.23 -21.79 -8.09
N THR A 76 -2.61 -22.99 -8.50
CA THR A 76 -2.28 -23.52 -9.83
C THR A 76 -2.97 -22.71 -10.92
N ALA A 77 -4.27 -22.42 -10.76
CA ALA A 77 -5.05 -21.60 -11.70
C ALA A 77 -4.49 -20.18 -11.80
N SER A 78 -4.14 -19.56 -10.67
CA SER A 78 -3.45 -18.27 -10.63
C SER A 78 -2.14 -18.30 -11.42
N GLY A 79 -1.29 -19.31 -11.19
CA GLY A 79 -0.02 -19.45 -11.90
C GLY A 79 -0.20 -19.53 -13.41
N ILE A 80 -1.19 -20.30 -13.88
CA ILE A 80 -1.51 -20.42 -15.30
C ILE A 80 -2.04 -19.09 -15.87
N LEU A 81 -3.02 -18.46 -15.20
CA LEU A 81 -3.66 -17.23 -15.67
C LEU A 81 -2.69 -16.05 -15.71
N LEU A 82 -1.84 -15.88 -14.70
CA LEU A 82 -0.84 -14.81 -14.67
C LEU A 82 0.29 -15.06 -15.68
N SER A 83 0.67 -16.32 -15.91
CA SER A 83 1.62 -16.64 -16.99
C SER A 83 1.04 -16.33 -18.36
N LEU A 84 -0.24 -16.67 -18.58
CA LEU A 84 -0.96 -16.34 -19.81
C LEU A 84 -1.07 -14.82 -20.00
N PHE A 85 -1.39 -14.07 -18.94
CA PHE A 85 -1.39 -12.61 -18.94
C PHE A 85 -0.03 -12.05 -19.39
N VAL A 86 1.08 -12.55 -18.83
CA VAL A 86 2.42 -12.11 -19.25
C VAL A 86 2.68 -12.36 -20.74
N VAL A 87 2.29 -13.53 -21.26
CA VAL A 87 2.46 -13.85 -22.68
C VAL A 87 1.59 -12.95 -23.56
N LEU A 88 0.34 -12.69 -23.16
CA LEU A 88 -0.58 -11.80 -23.88
C LEU A 88 -0.02 -10.38 -23.92
N GLU A 89 0.40 -9.81 -22.81
CA GLU A 89 0.94 -8.45 -22.74
C GLU A 89 2.24 -8.29 -23.53
N LEU A 90 3.09 -9.33 -23.58
CA LEU A 90 4.32 -9.27 -24.37
C LEU A 90 4.09 -9.34 -25.88
N THR A 91 2.98 -9.96 -26.31
CA THR A 91 2.63 -10.19 -27.72
C THR A 91 1.57 -9.23 -28.27
N SER A 92 0.81 -8.58 -27.39
CA SER A 92 -0.24 -7.60 -27.74
C SER A 92 0.35 -6.38 -28.45
N ALA A 93 -0.37 -5.86 -29.44
CA ALA A 93 0.02 -4.64 -30.15
C ALA A 93 -0.22 -3.39 -29.29
N ASN A 94 -1.21 -3.45 -28.39
CA ASN A 94 -1.60 -2.38 -27.48
C ASN A 94 -1.69 -2.97 -26.05
N PRO A 95 -0.55 -3.30 -25.41
CA PRO A 95 -0.55 -3.88 -24.09
C PRO A 95 -1.12 -2.92 -23.05
N MET A 96 -1.90 -3.45 -22.10
CA MET A 96 -2.35 -2.71 -20.94
C MET A 96 -1.18 -2.38 -20.00
N LEU A 97 -0.18 -3.26 -19.94
CA LEU A 97 1.01 -3.11 -19.11
C LEU A 97 2.26 -3.45 -19.94
N ASP A 98 3.11 -2.46 -20.18
CA ASP A 98 4.38 -2.72 -20.87
C ASP A 98 5.36 -3.47 -19.95
N LEU A 99 5.30 -4.80 -19.98
CA LEU A 99 6.18 -5.68 -19.21
C LEU A 99 7.65 -5.62 -19.64
N ARG A 100 7.97 -5.01 -20.79
CA ARG A 100 9.35 -4.97 -21.32
C ARG A 100 10.24 -4.05 -20.48
N ILE A 101 9.66 -3.12 -19.74
CA ILE A 101 10.38 -2.24 -18.81
C ILE A 101 11.09 -3.01 -17.69
N PHE A 102 10.60 -4.19 -17.31
CA PHE A 102 11.26 -5.05 -16.30
C PHE A 102 12.61 -5.61 -16.78
N LYS A 103 12.94 -5.52 -18.07
CA LYS A 103 14.30 -5.82 -18.57
C LYS A 103 15.33 -4.80 -18.09
N ILE A 104 14.90 -3.60 -17.71
CA ILE A 104 15.78 -2.56 -17.17
C ILE A 104 16.06 -2.92 -15.70
N TYR A 105 17.28 -3.36 -15.41
CA TYR A 105 17.69 -3.83 -14.08
C TYR A 105 17.36 -2.84 -12.96
N VAL A 106 17.59 -1.54 -13.19
CA VAL A 106 17.27 -0.47 -12.24
C VAL A 106 15.78 -0.40 -11.96
N PHE A 107 14.93 -0.55 -12.99
CA PHE A 107 13.47 -0.58 -12.83
C PHE A 107 13.03 -1.81 -12.04
N LEU A 108 13.53 -3.00 -12.39
CA LEU A 108 13.21 -4.25 -11.71
C LEU A 108 13.53 -4.18 -10.21
N ILE A 109 14.73 -3.74 -9.85
CA ILE A 109 15.11 -3.60 -8.43
C ILE A 109 14.23 -2.56 -7.74
N SER A 110 13.99 -1.42 -8.39
CA SER A 110 13.17 -0.36 -7.80
C SER A 110 11.73 -0.82 -7.57
N ALA A 111 11.17 -1.59 -8.51
CA ALA A 111 9.84 -2.18 -8.39
C ALA A 111 9.79 -3.19 -7.23
N ILE A 112 10.73 -4.13 -7.16
CA ILE A 112 10.81 -5.12 -6.07
C ILE A 112 10.97 -4.43 -4.72
N ALA A 113 11.88 -3.46 -4.62
CA ALA A 113 12.10 -2.69 -3.39
C ALA A 113 10.81 -1.98 -2.97
N THR A 114 10.16 -1.25 -3.89
CA THR A 114 8.92 -0.52 -3.60
C THR A 114 7.78 -1.48 -3.20
N SER A 115 7.68 -2.65 -3.82
CA SER A 115 6.71 -3.68 -3.44
C SER A 115 6.95 -4.20 -2.02
N LEU A 116 8.19 -4.55 -1.66
CA LEU A 116 8.53 -5.02 -0.31
C LEU A 116 8.29 -3.94 0.75
N ILE A 117 8.66 -2.70 0.44
CA ILE A 117 8.40 -1.53 1.28
C ILE A 117 6.89 -1.37 1.51
N SER A 118 6.09 -1.43 0.45
CA SER A 118 4.64 -1.31 0.52
C SER A 118 4.02 -2.45 1.34
N MET A 119 4.48 -3.68 1.17
CA MET A 119 4.05 -4.84 1.97
C MET A 119 4.36 -4.63 3.46
N ALA A 120 5.58 -4.19 3.79
CA ALA A 120 5.96 -3.90 5.17
C ALA A 120 5.10 -2.79 5.78
N MET A 121 4.81 -1.73 5.02
CA MET A 121 3.93 -0.64 5.46
C MET A 121 2.51 -1.14 5.75
N LEU A 122 1.92 -1.90 4.82
CA LEU A 122 0.59 -2.47 5.00
C LEU A 122 0.54 -3.42 6.20
N ALA A 123 1.56 -4.27 6.38
CA ALA A 123 1.63 -5.16 7.53
C ALA A 123 1.59 -4.38 8.85
N THR A 124 2.35 -3.29 8.98
CA THR A 124 2.37 -2.49 10.21
C THR A 124 1.12 -1.66 10.43
N LEU A 125 0.42 -1.27 9.36
CA LEU A 125 -0.89 -0.65 9.46
C LEU A 125 -1.89 -1.53 10.24
N PHE A 126 -1.77 -2.85 10.13
CA PHE A 126 -2.60 -3.80 10.89
C PHE A 126 -1.94 -4.26 12.20
N VAL A 127 -0.68 -4.69 12.15
CA VAL A 127 0.02 -5.31 13.28
C VAL A 127 0.16 -4.33 14.46
N LEU A 128 0.48 -3.06 14.20
CA LEU A 128 0.72 -2.10 15.29
C LEU A 128 -0.56 -1.80 16.09
N PRO A 129 -1.71 -1.42 15.48
CA PRO A 129 -2.95 -1.23 16.22
C PRO A 129 -3.42 -2.50 16.94
N VAL A 130 -3.24 -3.67 16.34
CA VAL A 130 -3.58 -4.97 16.97
C VAL A 130 -2.67 -5.24 18.17
N PHE A 131 -1.38 -4.98 18.07
CA PHE A 131 -0.45 -5.13 19.19
C PHE A 131 -0.76 -4.15 20.33
N LEU A 132 -1.04 -2.89 20.01
CA LEU A 132 -1.40 -1.86 21.01
C LEU A 132 -2.70 -2.23 21.74
N GLN A 133 -3.73 -2.69 21.02
CA GLN A 133 -5.04 -3.01 21.61
C GLN A 133 -5.07 -4.39 22.27
N ASN A 134 -4.72 -5.45 21.54
CA ASN A 134 -4.82 -6.83 22.04
C ASN A 134 -3.60 -7.25 22.87
N GLY A 135 -2.41 -6.70 22.58
CA GLY A 135 -1.16 -7.04 23.28
C GLY A 135 -0.96 -6.19 24.54
N LEU A 136 -1.05 -4.86 24.44
CA LEU A 136 -0.88 -3.93 25.57
C LEU A 136 -2.18 -3.57 26.28
N GLY A 137 -3.33 -4.05 25.80
CA GLY A 137 -4.64 -3.80 26.42
C GLY A 137 -5.12 -2.35 26.30
N LEU A 138 -4.57 -1.57 25.36
CA LEU A 138 -4.94 -0.16 25.19
C LEU A 138 -6.33 0.00 24.57
N THR A 139 -6.99 1.09 24.90
CA THR A 139 -8.25 1.44 24.24
C THR A 139 -8.00 1.86 22.78
N PRO A 140 -8.99 1.73 21.88
CA PRO A 140 -8.86 2.19 20.50
C PRO A 140 -8.42 3.65 20.38
N LEU A 141 -8.92 4.52 21.29
CA LEU A 141 -8.54 5.93 21.35
C LEU A 141 -7.05 6.10 21.66
N GLN A 142 -6.51 5.35 22.63
CA GLN A 142 -5.09 5.40 22.99
C GLN A 142 -4.20 4.92 21.85
N ALA A 143 -4.57 3.82 21.19
CA ALA A 143 -3.84 3.32 20.02
C ALA A 143 -3.86 4.35 18.86
N GLY A 144 -5.01 5.02 18.66
CA GLY A 144 -5.14 6.13 17.71
C GLY A 144 -4.22 7.30 18.05
N LEU A 145 -4.14 7.71 19.33
CA LEU A 145 -3.27 8.80 19.77
C LEU A 145 -1.78 8.48 19.63
N ILE A 146 -1.37 7.22 19.78
CA ILE A 146 0.03 6.79 19.59
C ILE A 146 0.41 6.81 18.10
N THR A 147 -0.54 6.50 17.21
CA THR A 147 -0.28 6.42 15.75
C THR A 147 -0.52 7.75 15.03
N MET A 148 -1.39 8.62 15.55
CA MET A 148 -1.73 9.92 14.97
C MET A 148 -0.52 10.81 14.68
N PRO A 149 0.49 10.96 15.56
CA PRO A 149 1.66 11.78 15.27
C PRO A 149 2.41 11.37 14.01
N GLY A 150 2.46 10.07 13.70
CA GLY A 150 3.05 9.57 12.47
C GLY A 150 2.30 10.07 11.23
N ALA A 151 0.96 10.02 11.25
CA ALA A 151 0.12 10.52 10.17
C ALA A 151 0.23 12.05 10.00
N VAL A 152 0.30 12.80 11.11
CA VAL A 152 0.48 14.26 11.09
C VAL A 152 1.84 14.63 10.47
N VAL A 153 2.91 13.94 10.86
CA VAL A 153 4.25 14.17 10.32
C VAL A 153 4.29 13.89 8.81
N THR A 154 3.76 12.76 8.36
CA THR A 154 3.63 12.46 6.92
C THR A 154 2.83 13.55 6.18
N GLY A 155 1.69 13.97 6.72
CA GLY A 155 0.86 15.00 6.09
C GLY A 155 1.56 16.36 5.95
N ILE A 156 2.37 16.75 6.95
CA ILE A 156 3.15 18.00 6.91
C ILE A 156 4.35 17.88 5.96
N LEU A 157 4.98 16.71 5.89
CA LEU A 157 6.19 16.52 5.10
C LEU A 157 5.91 16.26 3.62
N MET A 158 4.73 15.78 3.25
CA MET A 158 4.34 15.53 1.87
C MET A 158 4.59 16.73 0.91
N PRO A 159 4.24 17.99 1.24
CA PRO A 159 4.61 19.13 0.40
C PRO A 159 6.12 19.44 0.43
N VAL A 160 6.78 19.20 1.57
CA VAL A 160 8.23 19.46 1.75
C VAL A 160 9.06 18.48 0.93
N SER A 161 8.68 17.19 0.89
CA SER A 161 9.37 16.18 0.09
C SER A 161 9.22 16.44 -1.40
N GLY A 162 8.06 16.94 -1.85
CA GLY A 162 7.85 17.41 -3.22
C GLY A 162 8.79 18.56 -3.60
N GLU A 163 8.88 19.60 -2.78
CA GLU A 163 9.79 20.73 -3.06
C GLU A 163 11.27 20.28 -3.01
N LEU A 164 11.61 19.39 -2.07
CA LEU A 164 12.96 18.86 -1.96
C LEU A 164 13.33 18.01 -3.19
N PHE A 165 12.38 17.21 -3.69
CA PHE A 165 12.54 16.41 -4.92
C PHE A 165 12.88 17.31 -6.11
N ASP A 166 12.19 18.44 -6.25
CA ASP A 166 12.46 19.40 -7.32
C ASP A 166 13.85 20.06 -7.20
N ARG A 167 14.37 20.24 -5.97
CA ARG A 167 15.66 20.92 -5.72
C ARG A 167 16.89 20.02 -5.81
N ILE A 168 16.85 18.82 -5.22
CA ILE A 168 18.03 17.94 -5.08
C ILE A 168 17.88 16.60 -5.82
N GLY A 169 16.73 16.36 -6.44
CA GLY A 169 16.43 15.13 -7.16
C GLY A 169 16.14 13.93 -6.26
N ILE A 170 15.62 12.85 -6.86
CA ILE A 170 15.09 11.69 -6.13
C ILE A 170 16.16 10.88 -5.38
N LYS A 171 17.39 10.79 -5.90
CA LYS A 171 18.41 9.85 -5.38
C LYS A 171 18.77 10.08 -3.90
N PRO A 172 19.17 11.29 -3.45
CA PRO A 172 19.50 11.51 -2.05
C PRO A 172 18.29 11.34 -1.13
N ILE A 173 17.11 11.77 -1.56
CA ILE A 173 15.85 11.68 -0.79
C ILE A 173 15.48 10.21 -0.58
N ALA A 174 15.46 9.42 -1.65
CA ALA A 174 15.14 8.00 -1.58
C ALA A 174 16.13 7.23 -0.69
N LEU A 175 17.43 7.54 -0.74
CA LEU A 175 18.43 6.90 0.12
C LEU A 175 18.19 7.19 1.60
N VAL A 176 17.91 8.44 1.96
CA VAL A 176 17.64 8.83 3.36
C VAL A 176 16.33 8.19 3.83
N GLY A 177 15.26 8.30 3.05
CA GLY A 177 13.95 7.75 3.38
C GLY A 177 14.01 6.22 3.56
N MET A 178 14.57 5.51 2.58
CA MET A 178 14.73 4.04 2.66
C MET A 178 15.59 3.62 3.85
N SER A 179 16.66 4.37 4.18
CA SER A 179 17.51 4.07 5.34
C SER A 179 16.76 4.24 6.66
N MET A 180 16.04 5.35 6.83
CA MET A 180 15.21 5.60 8.02
C MET A 180 14.15 4.52 8.17
N MET A 181 13.49 4.16 7.06
CA MET A 181 12.44 3.16 7.07
C MET A 181 12.98 1.76 7.37
N LEU A 182 14.17 1.41 6.84
CA LEU A 182 14.84 0.15 7.14
C LEU A 182 15.21 0.07 8.63
N ILE A 183 15.87 1.11 9.17
CA ILE A 183 16.27 1.18 10.58
C ILE A 183 15.05 1.03 11.49
N ALA A 184 13.98 1.79 11.22
CA ALA A 184 12.76 1.73 12.02
C ALA A 184 12.06 0.36 11.90
N SER A 185 12.07 -0.25 10.71
CA SER A 185 11.50 -1.59 10.51
C SER A 185 12.30 -2.66 11.26
N VAL A 186 13.63 -2.56 11.29
CA VAL A 186 14.49 -3.46 12.09
C VAL A 186 14.21 -3.27 13.59
N LEU A 187 14.09 -2.04 14.06
CA LEU A 187 13.71 -1.77 15.47
C LEU A 187 12.36 -2.40 15.83
N PHE A 188 11.39 -2.37 14.92
CA PHE A 188 10.10 -3.03 15.11
C PHE A 188 10.17 -4.56 15.21
N THR A 189 11.23 -5.21 14.70
CA THR A 189 11.38 -6.67 14.87
C THR A 189 11.65 -7.07 16.33
N GLY A 190 12.25 -6.18 17.12
CA GLY A 190 12.50 -6.37 18.55
C GLY A 190 11.38 -5.85 19.45
N LEU A 191 10.22 -5.53 18.88
CA LEU A 191 9.09 -4.97 19.62
C LEU A 191 8.55 -6.00 20.62
N ASN A 192 8.54 -5.63 21.89
CA ASN A 192 8.11 -6.48 23.00
C ASN A 192 7.25 -5.68 24.00
N LEU A 193 6.70 -6.35 25.02
CA LEU A 193 5.78 -5.75 25.99
C LEU A 193 6.45 -4.73 26.95
N GLU A 194 7.78 -4.67 26.99
CA GLU A 194 8.53 -3.73 27.85
C GLU A 194 8.76 -2.37 27.18
N TRP A 195 8.41 -2.23 25.90
CA TRP A 195 8.57 -0.96 25.19
C TRP A 195 7.67 0.12 25.76
N SER A 196 8.24 1.28 26.03
CA SER A 196 7.47 2.46 26.42
C SER A 196 6.60 2.96 25.26
N PHE A 197 5.44 3.55 25.57
CA PHE A 197 4.58 4.15 24.55
C PHE A 197 5.30 5.22 23.71
N PHE A 198 6.20 5.98 24.35
CA PHE A 198 6.99 7.01 23.68
C PHE A 198 7.97 6.41 22.65
N SER A 199 8.65 5.30 22.98
CA SER A 199 9.57 4.66 22.03
C SER A 199 8.83 4.06 20.84
N ILE A 200 7.64 3.46 21.04
CA ILE A 200 6.79 2.97 19.95
C ILE A 200 6.36 4.14 19.04
N MET A 201 5.90 5.25 19.63
CA MET A 201 5.47 6.43 18.90
C MET A 201 6.62 7.03 18.05
N VAL A 202 7.80 7.22 18.64
CA VAL A 202 8.96 7.79 17.93
C VAL A 202 9.44 6.88 16.81
N VAL A 203 9.57 5.57 17.04
CA VAL A 203 9.99 4.64 15.99
C VAL A 203 8.94 4.57 14.88
N TYR A 204 7.65 4.61 15.22
CA TYR A 204 6.57 4.70 14.23
C TYR A 204 6.64 6.00 13.41
N MET A 205 6.89 7.14 14.05
CA MET A 205 7.06 8.42 13.35
C MET A 205 8.25 8.41 12.40
N ILE A 206 9.41 7.91 12.83
CA ILE A 206 10.62 7.79 11.98
C ILE A 206 10.33 6.90 10.77
N ARG A 207 9.59 5.81 10.99
CA ARG A 207 9.20 4.91 9.91
C ARG A 207 8.27 5.57 8.90
N GLN A 208 7.29 6.34 9.38
CA GLN A 208 6.35 7.09 8.54
C GLN A 208 7.05 8.24 7.80
N LEU A 209 8.07 8.84 8.40
CA LEU A 209 8.94 9.84 7.77
C LEU A 209 9.72 9.27 6.58
N GLY A 210 10.23 8.05 6.70
CA GLY A 210 11.02 7.41 5.64
C GLY A 210 10.20 6.95 4.43
N ARG A 211 8.87 7.06 4.49
CA ARG A 211 7.94 6.63 3.44
C ARG A 211 7.85 7.62 2.28
N ASP A 212 7.99 8.92 2.54
CA ASP A 212 7.69 10.03 1.61
C ASP A 212 8.93 10.84 1.26
#